data_AF-K1RGJ4-F1
#
_entry.id   AF-K1RGJ4-F1
#
_cell.length_a   1.000
_cell.length_b   1.000
_cell.length_c   1.000
_cell.angle_alpha   90.00
_cell.angle_beta   90.00
_cell.angle_gamma   90.00
#
_symmetry.space_group_name_H-M   'P 1'
#
loop_
_entity.id
_entity.type
_entity.pdbx_description
1 polymer ?
#
loop_
_entity_poly.entity_id
_entity_poly.type
_entity_poly.pdbx_seq_one_letter_code
_entity_poly.pdbx_strand_id
1 'polypeptide(L)'
;MHADVLLLGGDYRGKKGGNLDTLFTALSRVYTPYGTFAVMGNHDYGYCYSEVVEAMQKNHVRLMEHKSYKLMKDGQYIIVSGVRNPFDLKKNGDSPS
;
A
#
# COMPACT_ATOMS: atom_id res chain seq x y z
N MET A 1 0.49 0.63 21.01
CA MET A 1 1.40 -0.02 20.05
C MET A 1 2.21 1.08 19.39
N HIS A 2 3.54 1.00 19.41
CA HIS A 2 4.42 1.92 18.67
C HIS A 2 5.02 1.13 17.51
N ALA A 3 4.56 1.41 16.29
CA ALA A 3 5.10 0.78 15.08
C ALA A 3 6.17 1.69 14.47
N ASP A 4 7.27 1.09 14.03
CA ASP A 4 8.36 1.81 13.35
C ASP A 4 7.98 2.16 11.90
N VAL A 5 7.28 1.24 11.23
CA VAL A 5 6.82 1.32 9.84
C VAL A 5 5.46 0.64 9.72
N LEU A 6 4.59 1.15 8.85
CA LEU A 6 3.31 0.51 8.51
C LEU A 6 3.34 0.09 7.04
N LEU A 7 3.13 -1.20 6.78
CA LEU A 7 3.12 -1.79 5.45
C LEU A 7 1.70 -2.26 5.13
N LEU A 8 1.11 -1.73 4.06
CA LEU A 8 -0.26 -1.97 3.65
C LEU A 8 -0.30 -2.81 2.37
N GLY A 9 -1.01 -3.93 2.43
CA GLY A 9 -0.96 -4.99 1.42
C GLY A 9 -1.89 -4.85 0.21
N GLY A 10 -2.70 -3.79 0.14
CA GLY A 10 -3.74 -3.64 -0.89
C GLY A 10 -5.13 -4.11 -0.45
N ASP A 11 -6.07 -4.07 -1.39
CA ASP A 11 -7.47 -4.43 -1.27
C ASP A 11 -8.21 -3.60 -0.19
N TYR A 12 -8.09 -2.28 -0.28
CA TYR A 12 -8.62 -1.33 0.70
C TYR A 12 -10.13 -1.19 0.65
N ARG A 13 -10.76 -1.61 -0.46
CA ARG A 13 -12.20 -1.56 -0.65
C ARG A 13 -12.70 -2.90 -1.18
N GLY A 14 -13.68 -3.45 -0.47
CA GLY A 14 -14.36 -4.67 -0.88
C GLY A 14 -15.38 -4.44 -2.01
N LYS A 15 -15.86 -5.53 -2.61
CA LYS A 15 -16.88 -5.51 -3.68
C LYS A 15 -18.18 -4.79 -3.29
N LYS A 16 -18.55 -4.81 -2.01
CA LYS A 16 -19.74 -4.13 -1.48
C LYS A 16 -19.49 -2.65 -1.12
N GLY A 17 -18.34 -2.11 -1.51
CA GLY A 17 -17.92 -0.77 -1.14
C GLY A 17 -17.10 -0.74 0.14
N GLY A 18 -16.98 0.46 0.69
CA GLY A 18 -16.09 0.79 1.80
C GLY A 18 -15.68 2.25 1.67
N ASN A 19 -15.62 2.97 2.79
CA ASN A 19 -15.24 4.38 2.79
C ASN A 19 -13.72 4.50 2.95
N LEU A 20 -13.03 4.73 1.83
CA LEU A 20 -11.58 4.87 1.78
C LEU A 20 -11.08 6.02 2.66
N ASP A 21 -11.81 7.13 2.68
CA ASP A 21 -11.48 8.28 3.54
C ASP A 21 -11.49 7.89 5.02
N THR A 22 -12.50 7.13 5.47
CA THR A 22 -12.60 6.64 6.85
C THR A 22 -11.44 5.69 7.17
N LEU A 23 -11.13 4.77 6.26
CA LEU A 23 -10.02 3.82 6.43
C LEU A 23 -8.68 4.54 6.54
N PHE A 24 -8.32 5.37 5.56
CA PHE A 24 -7.02 6.03 5.54
C PHE A 24 -6.87 7.09 6.64
N THR A 25 -7.96 7.76 7.04
CA THR A 25 -7.97 8.65 8.22
C THR A 25 -7.77 7.88 9.53
N ALA A 26 -8.28 6.65 9.63
CA ALA A 26 -8.02 5.82 10.80
C ALA A 26 -6.57 5.33 10.82
N LEU A 27 -6.04 4.91 9.67
CA LEU A 27 -4.65 4.46 9.52
C LEU A 27 -3.64 5.58 9.79
N SER A 28 -3.93 6.83 9.40
CA SER A 28 -3.04 7.98 9.64
C SER A 28 -2.85 8.34 11.11
N ARG A 29 -3.67 7.79 12.02
CA ARG A 29 -3.47 7.92 13.47
C ARG A 29 -2.31 7.09 14.01
N VAL A 30 -1.83 6.12 13.22
CA VAL A 30 -0.66 5.32 13.59
C VAL A 30 0.59 6.13 13.23
N TYR A 31 1.26 6.67 14.25
CA TYR A 31 2.55 7.32 14.05
C TYR A 31 3.62 6.28 13.71
N THR A 32 4.28 6.47 12.57
CA THR A 32 5.37 5.63 12.08
C THR A 32 6.58 6.49 11.72
N PRO A 33 7.69 6.46 12.49
CA PRO A 33 8.85 7.31 12.24
C PRO A 33 9.52 7.05 10.89
N TYR A 34 9.40 5.84 10.34
CA TYR A 34 9.95 5.51 9.03
C TYR A 34 8.92 5.52 7.89
N GLY A 35 7.68 5.91 8.19
CA GLY A 35 6.61 6.13 7.21
C GLY A 35 5.65 4.95 7.02
N THR A 36 4.62 5.22 6.22
CA THR A 36 3.61 4.24 5.82
C THR A 36 3.70 4.00 4.33
N PHE A 37 3.77 2.72 3.94
CA PHE A 37 3.95 2.27 2.57
C PHE A 37 2.81 1.34 2.18
N ALA A 38 2.39 1.43 0.93
CA ALA A 38 1.26 0.67 0.43
C ALA A 38 1.52 0.12 -0.97
N VAL A 39 0.95 -1.04 -1.25
CA VAL A 39 0.74 -1.55 -2.62
C VAL A 39 -0.74 -1.55 -2.94
N MET A 40 -1.07 -1.67 -4.23
CA MET A 40 -2.44 -1.90 -4.69
C MET A 40 -2.73 -3.39 -4.73
N GLY A 41 -3.91 -3.77 -4.24
CA GLY A 41 -4.44 -5.12 -4.39
C GLY A 41 -5.23 -5.28 -5.69
N ASN A 42 -5.65 -6.51 -5.99
CA ASN A 42 -6.37 -6.80 -7.22
C ASN A 42 -7.74 -6.09 -7.29
N HIS A 43 -8.40 -5.88 -6.16
CA HIS A 43 -9.66 -5.14 -6.12
C HIS A 43 -9.45 -3.64 -6.34
N ASP A 44 -8.36 -3.07 -5.82
CA ASP A 44 -8.06 -1.65 -6.03
C ASP A 44 -7.83 -1.36 -7.52
N TYR A 45 -7.02 -2.19 -8.19
CA TYR A 45 -6.81 -2.09 -9.64
C TYR A 45 -8.09 -2.24 -10.45
N GLY A 46 -8.97 -3.16 -10.06
CA GLY A 46 -10.17 -3.48 -10.83
C GLY A 46 -11.26 -2.43 -10.74
N TYR A 47 -11.35 -1.69 -9.63
CA TYR A 47 -12.58 -0.96 -9.30
C TYR A 47 -12.40 0.46 -8.78
N CYS A 48 -11.28 0.81 -8.15
CA CYS A 48 -11.18 2.09 -7.42
C CYS A 48 -9.75 2.63 -7.30
N TYR A 49 -8.92 2.39 -8.32
CA TYR A 49 -7.51 2.73 -8.30
C TYR A 49 -7.28 4.20 -7.97
N SER A 50 -7.95 5.10 -8.70
CA SER A 50 -7.78 6.55 -8.56
C SER A 50 -8.18 7.04 -7.17
N GLU A 51 -9.31 6.54 -6.64
CA GLU A 51 -9.81 6.91 -5.32
C GLU A 51 -8.88 6.43 -4.20
N VAL A 52 -8.29 5.24 -4.36
CA VAL A 52 -7.28 4.73 -3.42
C VAL A 52 -6.01 5.57 -3.47
N VAL A 53 -5.53 5.95 -4.66
CA VAL A 53 -4.36 6.84 -4.81
C VAL A 53 -4.61 8.19 -4.12
N GLU A 54 -5.77 8.79 -4.35
CA GLU A 54 -6.13 10.07 -3.74
C GLU A 54 -6.19 9.98 -2.21
N ALA A 55 -6.83 8.93 -1.68
CA ALA A 55 -6.91 8.71 -0.25
C ALA A 55 -5.54 8.46 0.40
N MET A 56 -4.63 7.75 -0.29
CA MET A 56 -3.25 7.57 0.14
C MET A 56 -2.49 8.90 0.19
N GLN A 57 -2.57 9.71 -0.86
CA GLN A 57 -1.89 10.99 -0.96
C GLN A 57 -2.33 11.96 0.15
N LYS A 58 -3.64 12.06 0.38
CA LYS A 58 -4.26 12.86 1.45
C LYS A 58 -3.76 12.47 2.84
N ASN A 59 -3.38 11.21 3.04
CA ASN A 59 -2.97 10.66 4.34
C ASN A 59 -1.46 10.33 4.41
N HIS A 60 -0.65 10.89 3.51
CA HIS A 60 0.81 10.70 3.48
C HIS A 60 1.26 9.23 3.39
N VAL A 61 0.45 8.37 2.78
CA VAL A 61 0.80 6.99 2.48
C VAL A 61 1.56 6.93 1.16
N ARG A 62 2.75 6.32 1.16
CA ARG A 62 3.57 6.18 -0.03
C ARG A 62 3.15 4.95 -0.83
N LEU A 63 2.62 5.16 -2.02
CA LEU A 63 2.35 4.09 -2.97
C LEU A 63 3.66 3.53 -3.57
N MET A 64 3.85 2.22 -3.43
CA MET A 64 5.03 1.45 -3.80
C MET A 64 4.73 0.45 -4.93
N GLU A 65 4.57 0.94 -6.15
CA GLU A 65 4.41 0.07 -7.32
C GLU A 65 5.69 0.02 -8.14
N HIS A 66 6.35 -1.14 -8.18
CA HIS A 66 7.67 -1.31 -8.80
C HIS A 66 8.69 -0.30 -8.27
N LYS A 67 8.61 -0.03 -6.96
CA LYS A 67 9.48 0.92 -6.26
C LYS A 67 10.13 0.21 -5.09
N SER A 68 11.35 0.63 -4.80
CA SER A 68 12.07 0.25 -3.58
C SER A 68 12.33 1.49 -2.75
N TYR A 69 12.27 1.35 -1.44
CA TYR A 69 12.58 2.41 -0.49
C TYR A 69 13.58 1.89 0.54
N LYS A 70 14.63 2.67 0.78
CA LYS A 70 15.66 2.36 1.77
C LYS A 70 15.28 2.97 3.11
N LEU A 71 14.96 2.13 4.10
CA LEU A 71 14.73 2.57 5.47
C LEU A 71 16.07 2.54 6.21
N MET A 72 16.49 3.67 6.77
CA MET A 72 17.76 3.83 7.48
C MET A 72 17.51 3.87 8.99
N LYS A 73 18.31 3.12 9.77
CA LYS A 73 18.32 3.19 11.23
C LYS A 73 19.74 2.94 11.74
N ASP A 74 20.28 3.88 12.52
CA ASP A 74 21.60 3.76 13.17
C ASP A 74 22.74 3.32 12.23
N GLY A 75 22.76 3.88 11.01
CA GLY A 75 23.75 3.57 9.98
C GLY A 75 23.51 2.26 9.22
N GLN A 76 22.54 1.44 9.64
CA GLN A 76 22.08 0.24 8.96
C GLN A 76 20.84 0.53 8.09
N TYR A 77 20.52 -0.37 7.18
CA TYR A 77 19.33 -0.22 6.34
C TYR A 77 18.66 -1.53 5.97
N ILE A 78 17.36 -1.43 5.71
CA ILE A 78 16.58 -2.42 4.99
C ILE A 78 16.00 -1.79 3.72
N ILE A 79 15.71 -2.62 2.72
CA ILE A 79 15.02 -2.20 1.51
C ILE A 79 13.60 -2.78 1.56
N VAL A 80 12.61 -1.89 1.46
CA VAL A 80 11.21 -2.26 1.29
C VAL A 80 10.87 -2.10 -0.18
N SER A 81 10.54 -3.20 -0.84
CA SER A 81 10.14 -3.21 -2.25
C SER A 81 8.67 -3.52 -2.37
N GLY A 82 7.93 -2.64 -3.03
CA GLY A 82 6.54 -2.90 -3.39
C GLY A 82 6.45 -3.44 -4.81
N VAL A 83 5.90 -4.63 -4.94
CA VAL A 83 5.67 -5.29 -6.22
C VAL A 83 4.22 -5.04 -6.59
N ARG A 84 3.99 -4.39 -7.74
CA ARG A 84 2.65 -4.28 -8.32
C ARG A 84 2.13 -5.67 -8.58
N ASN A 85 0.82 -5.86 -8.44
CA ASN A 85 0.16 -7.12 -8.76
C ASN A 85 0.71 -7.70 -10.07
N PRO A 86 1.50 -8.78 -9.98
CA PRO A 86 2.22 -9.30 -11.13
C PRO A 86 1.34 -10.26 -11.95
N PHE A 87 0.20 -10.68 -11.38
CA PHE A 87 -0.67 -11.68 -11.98
C PHE A 87 -1.52 -11.09 -13.12
N ASP A 88 -1.57 -11.81 -14.23
CA ASP A 88 -2.65 -11.62 -15.21
C ASP A 88 -3.98 -11.97 -14.52
N LEU A 89 -4.85 -10.98 -14.30
CA LEU A 89 -6.15 -11.18 -13.66
C LEU A 89 -7.08 -12.10 -14.48
N LYS A 90 -6.74 -12.44 -15.73
CA LYS A 90 -7.41 -13.46 -16.55
C LYS A 90 -6.85 -14.87 -16.32
N LYS A 91 -5.65 -14.99 -15.75
CA LYS A 91 -4.97 -16.25 -15.43
C LYS A 91 -4.37 -16.18 -14.02
N ASN A 92 -5.21 -16.44 -13.02
CA ASN A 92 -4.75 -16.54 -11.64
C ASN A 92 -3.67 -17.63 -11.50
N GLY A 93 -2.58 -17.32 -10.81
CA GLY A 93 -1.52 -18.29 -10.48
C GLY A 93 -0.33 -18.31 -11.43
N ASP A 94 -0.36 -17.53 -12.53
CA ASP A 94 0.80 -17.35 -13.41
C ASP A 94 1.60 -16.13 -12.95
N SER A 95 2.75 -16.37 -12.30
CA SER A 95 3.72 -15.30 -12.03
C SER A 95 4.37 -14.89 -13.35
N PRO A 96 4.57 -13.60 -13.62
CA PRO A 96 5.31 -13.16 -14.78
C PRO A 96 6.74 -13.71 -14.71
N SER A 97 7.17 -14.28 -15.83
CA SER A 97 8.51 -14.82 -16.08
C SER A 97 9.52 -13.71 -16.39
#